data_AF-A0A183FVS5-F1
#
_entry.id   AF-A0A183FVS5-F1
#
_cell.length_a   1.000
_cell.length_b   1.000
_cell.length_c   1.000
_cell.angle_alpha   90.00
_cell.angle_beta   90.00
_cell.angle_gamma   90.00
#
_symmetry.space_group_name_H-M   'P 1'
#
loop_
_entity.id
_entity.type
_entity.pdbx_description
1 polymer ?
#
loop_
_entity_poly.entity_id
_entity_poly.type
_entity_poly.pdbx_seq_one_letter_code
_entity_poly.pdbx_strand_id
1 'polypeptide(L)'
;MHSTLRSLRSKCLKRLQKFDEALTSLEVALAPVLAVGFEDHMKRSALEMAQVDVMTMFVLNSLGWSLEAQRGFDPKDDVRLGDELRRLRGSILVRGRLLQSTIEPKPEKFTSKKKTTKKMFSPRL
;
A
#
# COMPACT_ATOMS: atom_id res chain seq x y z
N MET A 1 30.21 7.40 37.87
CA MET A 1 29.20 8.14 37.08
C MET A 1 29.65 8.49 35.65
N HIS A 2 30.93 8.79 35.38
CA HIS A 2 31.41 9.13 34.01
C HIS A 2 31.30 8.00 32.97
N SER A 3 31.36 6.72 33.36
CA SER A 3 31.26 5.57 32.45
C SER A 3 29.84 5.36 31.89
N THR A 4 28.80 5.60 32.71
CA THR A 4 27.39 5.44 32.32
C THR A 4 26.96 6.45 31.26
N LEU A 5 27.37 7.72 31.41
CA LEU A 5 27.10 8.79 30.43
C LEU A 5 27.78 8.51 29.08
N ARG A 6 29.01 7.98 29.10
CA ARG A 6 29.73 7.60 27.88
C ARG A 6 29.04 6.45 27.14
N SER A 7 28.51 5.48 27.88
CA SER A 7 27.72 4.36 27.34
C SER A 7 26.37 4.81 26.78
N LEU A 8 25.68 5.73 27.46
CA LEU A 8 24.43 6.31 26.95
C LEU A 8 24.66 7.09 25.66
N ARG A 9 25.68 7.96 25.63
CA ARG A 9 26.06 8.73 24.44
C ARG A 9 26.32 7.83 23.24
N SER A 10 27.11 6.77 23.41
CA SER A 10 27.42 5.85 22.31
C SER A 10 26.18 5.10 21.80
N LYS A 11 25.27 4.72 22.68
CA LYS A 11 23.97 4.12 22.29
C LYS A 11 23.09 5.11 21.54
N CYS A 12 23.00 6.36 21.99
CA CYS A 12 22.23 7.39 21.30
C CYS A 12 22.79 7.69 19.90
N LEU A 13 24.11 7.85 19.78
CA LEU A 13 24.77 8.07 18.50
C LEU A 13 24.50 6.93 17.51
N LYS A 14 24.59 5.67 17.97
CA LYS A 14 24.26 4.51 17.12
C LYS A 14 22.80 4.49 16.66
N ARG A 15 21.86 4.89 17.53
CA ARG A 15 20.44 4.96 17.15
C ARG A 15 20.18 6.09 16.15
N LEU A 16 20.82 7.24 16.34
CA LEU A 16 20.72 8.37 15.43
C LEU A 16 21.30 8.03 14.05
N GLN A 17 22.47 7.37 14.02
CA GLN A 17 23.07 6.90 12.77
C GLN A 17 22.14 5.95 12.02
N LYS A 18 21.53 4.97 12.70
CA LYS A 18 20.56 4.07 12.06
C LYS A 18 19.33 4.79 11.52
N PHE A 19 18.89 5.83 12.22
CA PHE A 19 17.76 6.63 11.78
C PHE A 19 18.11 7.43 10.52
N ASP A 20 19.29 8.04 10.48
CA ASP A 20 19.83 8.73 9.31
C ASP A 20 19.95 7.80 8.09
N GLU A 21 20.57 6.62 8.27
CA GLU A 21 20.67 5.59 7.22
C GLU A 21 19.30 5.16 6.67
N ALA A 22 18.29 5.06 7.53
CA ALA A 22 16.93 4.73 7.14
C ALA A 22 16.26 5.86 6.33
N LEU A 23 16.50 7.13 6.70
CA LEU A 23 16.01 8.28 5.94
C LEU A 23 16.68 8.37 4.57
N THR A 24 17.99 8.21 4.49
CA THR A 24 18.71 8.18 3.20
C THR A 24 18.18 7.06 2.30
N SER A 25 17.94 5.87 2.87
CA SER A 25 17.39 4.74 2.11
C SER A 25 15.99 5.05 1.56
N LEU A 26 15.15 5.73 2.35
CA LEU A 26 13.82 6.15 1.94
C LEU A 26 13.89 7.19 0.81
N GLU A 27 14.78 8.17 0.90
CA GLU A 27 15.00 9.17 -0.15
C GLU A 27 15.41 8.53 -1.47
N VAL A 28 16.36 7.59 -1.44
CA VAL A 28 16.79 6.85 -2.64
C VAL A 28 15.64 6.07 -3.26
N ALA A 29 14.80 5.42 -2.44
CA ALA A 29 13.65 4.67 -2.92
C ALA A 29 12.56 5.57 -3.55
N LEU A 30 12.42 6.81 -3.05
CA LEU A 30 11.43 7.76 -3.53
C LEU A 30 11.89 8.60 -4.72
N ALA A 31 13.20 8.74 -4.93
CA ALA A 31 13.78 9.57 -5.98
C ALA A 31 13.15 9.33 -7.38
N PRO A 32 12.92 8.08 -7.85
CA PRO A 32 12.31 7.86 -9.17
C PRO A 32 10.87 8.38 -9.29
N VAL A 33 10.15 8.49 -8.17
CA VAL A 33 8.77 8.95 -8.16
C VAL A 33 8.70 10.48 -8.00
N LEU A 34 9.58 11.04 -7.16
CA LEU A 34 9.64 12.47 -6.86
C LEU A 34 10.38 13.29 -7.94
N ALA A 35 11.30 12.68 -8.69
CA ALA A 35 12.04 13.35 -9.75
C ALA A 35 11.20 13.60 -11.02
N VAL A 36 10.00 13.02 -11.10
CA VAL A 36 9.10 13.21 -12.23
C VAL A 36 8.36 14.53 -12.07
N GLY A 37 8.53 15.45 -13.04
CA GLY A 37 7.83 16.73 -13.06
C GLY A 37 6.32 16.57 -13.20
N PHE A 38 5.57 17.63 -12.86
CA PHE A 38 4.11 17.62 -12.87
C PHE A 38 3.51 17.18 -14.21
N GLU A 39 4.03 17.69 -15.33
CA GLU A 39 3.55 17.35 -16.67
C GLU A 39 3.71 15.86 -17.00
N ASP A 40 4.83 15.25 -16.62
CA ASP A 40 5.07 13.82 -16.85
C ASP A 40 4.32 12.94 -15.85
N HIS A 41 4.08 13.45 -14.64
CA HIS A 41 3.20 12.82 -13.66
C HIS A 41 1.77 12.69 -14.20
N MET A 42 1.24 13.74 -14.84
CA MET A 42 -0.12 13.76 -15.40
C MET A 42 -0.29 12.84 -16.62
N LYS A 43 0.80 12.41 -17.26
CA LYS A 43 0.78 11.46 -18.39
C LYS A 43 0.66 9.99 -17.94
N ARG A 44 0.79 9.71 -16.64
CA ARG A 44 0.68 8.37 -16.09
C ARG A 44 -0.70 7.78 -16.34
N SER A 45 -0.77 6.47 -16.55
CA SER A 45 -2.05 5.77 -16.58
C SER A 45 -2.76 5.90 -15.23
N ALA A 46 -4.09 5.72 -15.23
CA ALA A 46 -4.88 5.75 -14.01
C ALA A 46 -4.35 4.77 -12.94
N LEU A 47 -3.81 3.62 -13.36
CA LEU A 47 -3.22 2.62 -12.47
C LEU A 47 -1.90 3.11 -11.86
N GLU A 48 -1.02 3.72 -12.65
CA GLU A 48 0.27 4.24 -12.18
C GLU A 48 0.09 5.44 -11.25
N MET A 49 -0.81 6.38 -11.57
CA MET A 49 -1.15 7.49 -10.68
C MET A 49 -1.66 6.95 -9.35
N ALA A 50 -2.61 6.02 -9.41
CA ALA A 50 -3.13 5.34 -8.25
C ALA A 50 -2.00 4.73 -7.39
N GLN A 51 -1.08 3.97 -7.99
CA GLN A 51 0.05 3.35 -7.28
C GLN A 51 0.92 4.39 -6.57
N VAL A 52 1.23 5.48 -7.26
CA VAL A 52 2.02 6.60 -6.71
C VAL A 52 1.30 7.28 -5.55
N ASP A 53 -0.01 7.50 -5.64
CA ASP A 53 -0.80 8.12 -4.56
C ASP A 53 -0.77 7.27 -3.29
N VAL A 54 -0.95 5.95 -3.43
CA VAL A 54 -0.94 5.03 -2.29
C VAL A 54 0.45 4.93 -1.68
N MET A 55 1.50 4.90 -2.49
CA MET A 55 2.87 4.89 -2.00
C MET A 55 3.21 6.19 -1.27
N THR A 56 2.85 7.35 -1.86
CA THR A 56 3.06 8.67 -1.26
C THR A 56 2.32 8.80 0.07
N MET A 57 1.04 8.40 0.11
CA MET A 57 0.24 8.44 1.34
C MET A 57 0.78 7.49 2.41
N PHE A 58 1.28 6.31 2.03
CA PHE A 58 1.98 5.40 2.97
C PHE A 58 3.22 6.04 3.58
N VAL A 59 4.06 6.66 2.75
CA VAL A 59 5.29 7.31 3.20
C VAL A 59 4.99 8.48 4.13
N LEU A 60 4.08 9.38 3.74
CA LEU A 60 3.72 10.54 4.56
C LEU A 60 3.18 10.13 5.92
N ASN A 61 2.29 9.14 5.98
CA ASN A 61 1.74 8.66 7.25
C ASN A 61 2.83 7.98 8.11
N SER A 62 3.75 7.23 7.50
CA SER A 62 4.87 6.59 8.22
C SER A 62 5.87 7.60 8.78
N LEU A 63 6.11 8.70 8.05
CA LEU A 63 6.92 9.81 8.52
C LEU A 63 6.22 10.56 9.66
N GLY A 64 4.91 10.79 9.56
CA GLY A 64 4.10 11.35 10.65
C GLY A 64 4.20 10.51 11.93
N TRP A 65 4.09 9.18 11.80
CA TRP A 65 4.30 8.26 12.92
C TRP A 65 5.68 8.40 13.55
N SER A 66 6.72 8.52 12.72
CA SER A 66 8.10 8.67 13.18
C SER A 66 8.31 9.99 13.93
N LEU A 67 7.66 11.07 13.47
CA LEU A 67 7.71 12.39 14.10
C LEU A 67 7.06 12.40 15.49
N GLU A 68 5.87 11.81 15.62
CA GLU A 68 5.18 11.71 16.92
C GLU A 68 5.98 10.89 17.92
N ALA A 69 6.56 9.77 17.47
CA ALA A 69 7.44 8.95 18.29
C ALA A 69 8.70 9.73 18.75
N GLN A 70 9.26 10.60 17.91
CA GLN A 70 10.41 11.44 18.27
C GLN A 70 10.07 12.54 19.29
N ARG A 71 8.84 13.05 19.25
CA ARG A 71 8.32 14.01 20.24
C ARG A 71 8.04 13.37 21.60
N GLY A 72 8.06 12.05 21.68
CA GLY A 72 7.79 11.29 22.90
C GLY A 72 6.31 10.96 23.10
N PHE A 73 5.47 11.17 22.09
CA PHE A 73 4.07 10.73 22.09
C PHE A 73 3.98 9.27 21.61
N ASP A 74 2.96 8.53 22.07
CA ASP A 74 2.60 7.27 21.42
C ASP A 74 1.81 7.62 20.14
N PRO A 75 2.30 7.30 18.93
CA PRO A 75 1.59 7.64 17.70
C PRO A 75 0.23 6.94 17.58
N LYS A 76 -0.07 5.94 18.41
CA LYS A 76 -1.40 5.30 18.50
C LYS A 76 -2.46 6.22 19.12
N ASP A 77 -2.04 7.21 19.90
CA ASP A 77 -2.93 8.17 20.54
C ASP A 77 -3.39 9.26 19.55
N ASP A 78 -2.68 9.42 18.42
CA ASP A 78 -3.13 10.28 17.32
C ASP A 78 -4.24 9.61 16.51
N VAL A 79 -5.47 9.96 16.85
CA VAL A 79 -6.69 9.48 16.19
C VAL A 79 -6.68 9.78 14.69
N ARG A 80 -6.14 10.93 14.28
CA ARG A 80 -6.12 11.34 12.86
C ARG A 80 -5.14 10.46 12.08
N LEU A 81 -3.94 10.28 12.61
CA LEU A 81 -2.93 9.40 12.01
C LEU A 81 -3.41 7.94 11.96
N GLY A 82 -4.04 7.48 13.04
CA GLY A 82 -4.63 6.14 13.13
C GLY A 82 -5.72 5.91 12.07
N ASP A 83 -6.59 6.90 11.86
CA ASP A 83 -7.63 6.83 10.84
C ASP A 83 -7.06 6.84 9.41
N GLU A 84 -6.04 7.66 9.14
CA GLU A 84 -5.37 7.72 7.84
C GLU A 84 -4.67 6.38 7.51
N LEU A 85 -3.98 5.78 8.48
CA LEU A 85 -3.38 4.45 8.33
C LEU A 85 -4.43 3.36 8.07
N ARG A 86 -5.58 3.43 8.75
CA ARG A 86 -6.68 2.48 8.54
C ARG A 86 -7.28 2.61 7.14
N ARG A 87 -7.48 3.83 6.65
CA ARG A 87 -7.97 4.13 5.29
C ARG A 87 -7.00 3.60 4.24
N LEU A 88 -5.70 3.87 4.42
CA LEU A 88 -4.65 3.41 3.54
C LEU A 88 -4.60 1.88 3.45
N ARG A 89 -4.67 1.19 4.59
CA ARG A 89 -4.73 -0.28 4.63
C ARG A 89 -5.92 -0.81 3.84
N GLY A 90 -7.08 -0.16 3.94
CA GLY A 90 -8.26 -0.49 3.14
C GLY A 90 -8.01 -0.35 1.64
N SER A 91 -7.40 0.76 1.22
CA SER A 91 -7.06 1.02 -0.20
C SER A 91 -6.09 -0.01 -0.77
N ILE A 92 -5.00 -0.31 -0.05
CA ILE A 92 -4.01 -1.32 -0.44
C ILE A 92 -4.66 -2.70 -0.58
N LEU A 93 -5.51 -3.09 0.38
CA LEU A 93 -6.16 -4.39 0.39
C LEU A 93 -7.17 -4.55 -0.77
N VAL A 94 -7.96 -3.52 -1.05
CA VAL A 94 -8.89 -3.51 -2.20
C VAL A 94 -8.12 -3.67 -3.51
N ARG A 95 -7.02 -2.95 -3.67
CA ARG A 95 -6.21 -3.02 -4.89
C ARG A 95 -5.45 -4.33 -5.03
N GLY A 96 -4.91 -4.89 -3.94
CA GLY A 96 -4.31 -6.21 -3.95
C GLY A 96 -5.30 -7.28 -4.43
N ARG A 97 -6.57 -7.21 -3.99
CA ARG A 97 -7.62 -8.10 -4.49
C ARG A 97 -7.98 -7.88 -5.96
N LEU A 98 -8.01 -6.63 -6.42
CA LEU A 98 -8.25 -6.32 -7.83
C LEU A 98 -7.15 -6.91 -8.71
N LEU A 99 -5.88 -6.70 -8.36
CA LEU A 99 -4.75 -7.27 -9.08
C LEU A 99 -4.81 -8.81 -9.10
N GLN A 100 -5.15 -9.44 -7.98
CA GLN A 100 -5.33 -10.90 -7.93
C GLN A 100 -6.44 -11.38 -8.88
N SER A 101 -7.56 -10.65 -8.98
CA SER A 101 -8.68 -10.99 -9.87
C SER A 101 -8.42 -10.74 -11.35
N THR A 102 -7.44 -9.87 -11.68
CA THR A 102 -7.00 -9.63 -13.06
C THR A 102 -6.00 -10.69 -13.52
N ILE A 103 -5.21 -11.26 -12.59
CA ILE A 103 -4.23 -12.32 -12.88
C ILE A 103 -4.91 -13.71 -12.92
N GLU A 104 -5.93 -13.94 -12.07
CA GLU A 104 -6.74 -15.16 -12.03
C GLU A 104 -8.18 -14.87 -12.47
N PRO A 105 -8.50 -14.90 -13.78
CA PRO A 105 -9.90 -14.80 -14.20
C PRO A 105 -10.66 -16.00 -13.63
N LYS A 106 -11.73 -15.73 -12.86
CA LYS A 106 -12.65 -16.77 -12.37
C LYS A 106 -13.05 -17.68 -13.54
N PRO A 107 -12.99 -19.01 -13.41
CA PRO A 107 -13.45 -19.90 -14.46
C PRO A 107 -14.93 -19.61 -14.72
N GLU A 108 -15.24 -19.17 -15.94
CA GLU A 108 -16.62 -18.96 -16.38
C GLU A 108 -17.40 -20.25 -16.18
N LYS A 109 -18.42 -20.19 -15.32
CA LYS A 109 -19.39 -21.27 -15.22
C LYS A 109 -20.19 -21.29 -16.52
N PHE A 110 -19.74 -22.08 -17.49
CA PHE A 110 -20.51 -22.43 -18.67
C PHE A 110 -21.82 -23.09 -18.20
N THR A 111 -22.90 -22.31 -18.18
CA THR A 111 -24.25 -22.84 -18.00
C THR A 111 -24.68 -23.46 -19.32
N SER A 112 -24.40 -24.76 -19.47
CA SER A 112 -24.91 -25.53 -20.61
C SER A 112 -26.43 -25.64 -20.50
N LYS A 113 -27.14 -24.78 -21.23
CA LYS A 113 -28.57 -24.95 -21.48
C LYS A 113 -28.76 -26.24 -22.28
N LYS A 114 -29.14 -27.33 -21.61
CA LYS A 114 -29.65 -28.54 -22.27
C LYS A 114 -30.88 -28.16 -23.11
N LYS A 115 -30.71 -28.10 -24.43
CA LYS A 115 -31.83 -28.07 -25.39
C LYS A 115 -32.55 -29.42 -25.30
N THR A 116 -33.72 -29.44 -24.68
CA THR A 116 -34.68 -30.54 -24.76
C THR A 116 -35.39 -30.49 -26.11
N THR A 117 -34.93 -31.27 -27.08
CA THR A 117 -35.71 -31.60 -28.27
C THR A 117 -36.85 -32.54 -27.88
N LYS A 118 -38.07 -32.00 -27.77
CA LYS A 118 -39.33 -32.76 -27.79
C LYS A 118 -39.40 -33.55 -29.10
N LYS A 119 -39.30 -34.88 -29.05
CA LYS A 119 -39.75 -35.74 -30.14
C LYS A 119 -41.27 -35.65 -30.20
N MET A 120 -41.80 -35.03 -31.25
CA MET A 120 -43.20 -35.16 -31.65
C MET A 120 -43.44 -36.60 -32.10
N PHE A 121 -44.23 -37.36 -31.35
CA PHE A 121 -44.87 -38.57 -31.84
C PHE A 121 -46.27 -38.18 -32.31
N SER A 122 -46.51 -38.29 -33.62
CA SER A 122 -47.84 -38.28 -34.22
C SER A 122 -48.36 -39.72 -34.25
N PRO A 123 -49.59 -40.01 -33.78
CA PRO A 123 -50.22 -41.29 -34.05
C PRO A 123 -50.82 -41.30 -35.47
N ARG A 124 -50.63 -42.40 -36.20
CA ARG A 124 -51.41 -42.73 -37.39
C ARG A 124 -52.16 -44.02 -37.15
N LEU A 125 -53.41 -44.01 -37.63
CA LEU A 125 -54.46 -45.03 -37.65
C LEU A 125 -55.29 -45.12 -36.37
#